data_AF-A0A7V7WIX8-F1
#
_entry.id   AF-A0A7V7WIX8-F1
#
_cell.length_a   1.000
_cell.length_b   1.000
_cell.length_c   1.000
_cell.angle_alpha   90.00
_cell.angle_beta   90.00
_cell.angle_gamma   90.00
#
_symmetry.space_group_name_H-M   'P 1'
#
loop_
_entity.id
_entity.type
_entity.pdbx_description
1 polymer ?
#
loop_
_entity_poly.entity_id
_entity_poly.type
_entity_poly.pdbx_seq_one_letter_code
_entity_poly.pdbx_strand_id
1 'polypeptide(L)' 'MPSLLESVQQQAMLLSPQDKAALALLLIRDLDAGADEDTETLWVEEAQCRYAAYQAGEVASIPGDEVLARVRARIK' A
#
# COMPACT_ATOMS: atom_id res chain seq x y z
N MET A 1 -16.16 -32.95 6.52
CA MET A 1 -15.94 -32.39 5.18
C MET A 1 -15.03 -31.19 5.34
N PRO A 2 -13.98 -31.03 4.52
CA PRO A 2 -13.14 -29.84 4.60
C PRO A 2 -14.00 -28.60 4.36
N SER A 3 -13.69 -27.53 5.07
CA SER A 3 -14.30 -26.23 4.82
C SER A 3 -13.94 -25.74 3.41
N LEU A 4 -14.70 -24.78 2.90
CA LEU A 4 -14.40 -24.15 1.62
C LEU A 4 -12.98 -23.56 1.60
N LEU A 5 -12.59 -22.89 2.70
CA LEU A 5 -11.25 -22.29 2.84
C LEU A 5 -10.15 -23.35 2.74
N GLU A 6 -10.26 -24.45 3.49
CA GLU A 6 -9.28 -25.54 3.45
C GLU A 6 -9.17 -26.16 2.05
N SER A 7 -10.29 -26.33 1.36
CA SER A 7 -10.33 -26.89 0.01
C SER A 7 -9.65 -25.97 -1.01
N VAL A 8 -9.93 -24.66 -0.94
CA VAL A 8 -9.30 -23.65 -1.81
C VAL A 8 -7.81 -23.54 -1.52
N GLN A 9 -7.41 -23.54 -0.25
CA GLN A 9 -6.00 -23.50 0.15
C GLN A 9 -5.23 -24.71 -0.43
N GLN A 10 -5.78 -25.92 -0.29
CA GLN A 10 -5.15 -27.13 -0.83
C GLN A 10 -4.96 -27.04 -2.34
N GLN A 11 -5.97 -26.57 -3.08
CA GLN A 11 -5.87 -26.40 -4.53
C GLN A 11 -4.86 -25.32 -4.92
N ALA A 12 -4.85 -24.18 -4.22
CA ALA A 12 -3.91 -23.10 -4.45
C ALA A 12 -2.45 -23.54 -4.24
N MET A 13 -2.20 -24.48 -3.32
CA MET A 13 -0.85 -25.02 -3.10
C MET A 13 -0.33 -25.88 -4.24
N LEU A 14 -1.21 -26.46 -5.07
CA LEU A 14 -0.85 -27.27 -6.25
C LEU A 14 -0.48 -26.45 -7.49
N LEU A 15 -0.78 -25.15 -7.49
CA LEU A 15 -0.50 -24.25 -8.60
C LEU A 15 1.00 -24.07 -8.87
N SER A 16 1.35 -23.66 -10.08
CA SER A 16 2.71 -23.21 -10.38
C SER A 16 3.03 -21.91 -9.61
N PRO A 17 4.31 -21.55 -9.41
CA PRO A 17 4.66 -20.27 -8.78
C PRO A 17 4.04 -19.05 -9.47
N GLN A 18 3.93 -19.09 -10.80
CA GLN A 18 3.34 -18.02 -11.61
C GLN A 18 1.83 -17.92 -11.39
N ASP A 19 1.12 -19.05 -11.40
CA ASP A 19 -0.33 -19.07 -11.18
C ASP A 19 -0.69 -18.72 -9.73
N LYS A 20 0.14 -19.10 -8.75
CA LYS A 20 -0.02 -18.65 -7.36
C LYS A 20 0.08 -17.13 -7.25
N ALA A 21 1.06 -16.52 -7.90
CA ALA A 21 1.23 -15.07 -7.91
C ALA A 21 0.04 -14.37 -8.59
N ALA A 22 -0.46 -14.92 -9.70
CA ALA A 22 -1.65 -14.41 -10.37
C ALA A 22 -2.90 -14.49 -9.48
N LEU A 23 -3.13 -15.63 -8.82
CA LEU A 23 -4.25 -15.81 -7.89
C LEU A 23 -4.15 -14.85 -6.69
N ALA A 24 -2.96 -14.71 -6.10
CA ALA A 24 -2.73 -13.78 -5.00
C ALA A 24 -3.05 -12.34 -5.41
N LEU A 25 -2.61 -11.90 -6.60
CA LEU A 25 -2.90 -10.56 -7.10
C LEU A 25 -4.41 -10.33 -7.31
N LEU A 26 -5.13 -11.32 -7.83
CA LEU A 26 -6.59 -11.23 -8.00
C LEU A 26 -7.30 -11.11 -6.65
N LEU A 27 -6.90 -11.90 -5.66
CA LEU A 27 -7.48 -11.84 -4.31
C LEU A 27 -7.18 -10.50 -3.63
N ILE A 28 -5.95 -9.99 -3.75
CA ILE A 28 -5.59 -8.66 -3.24
C ILE A 28 -6.47 -7.59 -3.88
N ARG A 29 -6.64 -7.61 -5.21
CA ARG A 29 -7.49 -6.65 -5.92
C ARG A 29 -8.96 -6.72 -5.52
N ASP A 30 -9.49 -7.91 -5.29
CA ASP A 30 -10.88 -8.09 -4.83
C ASP A 30 -11.07 -7.52 -3.42
N LEU A 31 -10.10 -7.72 -2.53
CA LEU A 31 -10.08 -7.11 -1.20
C LEU A 31 -9.92 -5.57 -1.26
N ASP A 32 -9.09 -5.08 -2.19
CA ASP A 32 -8.87 -3.65 -2.42
C ASP A 32 -10.07 -2.98 -3.11
N ALA A 33 -10.91 -3.70 -3.85
CA ALA A 33 -12.12 -3.14 -4.46
C ALA A 33 -13.16 -2.65 -3.43
N GLY A 34 -13.01 -3.05 -2.16
CA GLY A 34 -13.76 -2.49 -1.03
C GLY A 34 -13.04 -1.36 -0.29
N ALA A 35 -11.80 -1.01 -0.66
CA ALA A 35 -11.14 0.19 -0.20
C ALA A 35 -11.75 1.39 -0.94
N ASP A 36 -12.10 2.45 -0.20
CA ASP A 36 -12.80 3.63 -0.74
C ASP A 36 -12.15 4.08 -2.06
N GLU A 37 -12.92 4.10 -3.15
CA GLU A 37 -12.51 4.66 -4.45
C GLU A 37 -12.01 6.11 -4.30
N ASP A 38 -12.47 6.79 -3.25
CA ASP A 38 -12.07 8.14 -2.88
C ASP A 38 -10.65 8.22 -2.28
N THR A 39 -10.02 7.12 -1.88
CA THR A 39 -8.70 7.13 -1.23
C THR A 39 -7.64 7.73 -2.17
N GLU A 40 -7.60 7.29 -3.43
CA GLU A 40 -6.66 7.83 -4.42
C GLU A 40 -6.92 9.34 -4.66
N THR A 41 -8.19 9.73 -4.76
CA THR A 41 -8.59 11.14 -4.92
C THR A 41 -8.14 11.98 -3.73
N LEU A 42 -8.40 11.52 -2.50
CA LEU A 42 -8.01 12.19 -1.26
C LEU A 42 -6.48 12.30 -1.13
N TRP A 43 -5.73 11.29 -1.57
CA TRP A 43 -4.27 11.35 -1.60
C TRP A 43 -3.74 12.38 -2.59
N VAL A 44 -4.36 12.49 -3.77
CA VAL A 44 -4.02 13.51 -4.77
C VAL A 44 -4.33 14.91 -4.23
N GLU A 45 -5.50 15.11 -3.64
CA GLU A 45 -5.89 16.39 -3.02
C GLU A 45 -4.93 16.79 -1.90
N GLU A 46 -4.60 15.87 -1.00
CA GLU A 46 -3.65 16.11 0.09
C GLU A 46 -2.25 16.46 -0.43
N ALA A 47 -1.77 15.76 -1.46
CA ALA A 47 -0.47 16.04 -2.07
C ALA A 47 -0.43 17.46 -2.68
N GLN A 48 -1.49 17.87 -3.38
CA GLN A 48 -1.62 19.21 -3.95
C GLN A 48 -1.67 20.27 -2.85
N CYS A 49 -2.48 20.06 -1.80
CA CYS A 49 -2.56 20.97 -0.65
C CYS A 49 -1.20 21.16 0.03
N ARG A 50 -0.48 20.08 0.30
CA ARG A 50 0.86 20.16 0.92
C ARG A 50 1.88 20.88 0.04
N TYR A 51 1.82 20.64 -1.27
CA TYR A 51 2.72 21.30 -2.20
C TYR A 51 2.45 22.80 -2.29
N ALA A 52 1.18 23.21 -2.34
CA ALA A 52 0.79 24.61 -2.33
C ALA A 52 1.24 25.33 -1.04
N ALA A 53 1.01 24.71 0.13
CA ALA A 53 1.46 25.26 1.41
C ALA A 53 2.99 25.40 1.49
N TYR A 54 3.74 24.45 0.93
CA TYR A 54 5.20 24.55 0.81
C TYR A 54 5.61 25.72 -0.09
N GLN A 55 5.00 25.86 -1.27
CA GLN A 55 5.27 26.97 -2.19
C GLN A 55 4.92 28.34 -1.59
N ALA A 56 3.87 28.40 -0.77
CA ALA A 56 3.46 29.60 -0.04
C ALA A 56 4.37 29.91 1.17
N GLY A 57 5.28 29.00 1.54
CA GLY A 57 6.17 29.16 2.70
C GLY A 57 5.49 28.88 4.05
N GLU A 58 4.28 28.33 4.05
CA GLU A 58 3.53 27.96 5.26
C GLU A 58 4.09 26.70 5.91
N VAL A 59 4.75 25.84 5.13
CA VAL A 59 5.39 24.60 5.57
C VAL A 59 6.86 24.59 5.16
N ALA A 60 7.75 24.30 6.11
CA ALA A 60 9.18 24.17 5.84
C ALA A 60 9.54 22.75 5.36
N SER A 61 10.46 22.66 4.40
CA SER A 61 11.09 21.39 4.03
C SER A 61 12.22 21.03 4.99
N ILE A 62 12.42 19.73 5.20
CA ILE A 62 13.59 19.20 5.91
C ILE A 62 14.54 18.58 4.88
N PRO A 63 15.86 18.82 4.96
CA PRO A 63 16.84 18.13 4.13
C PRO A 63 16.70 16.60 4.21
N GLY A 64 16.77 15.93 3.06
CA GLY A 64 16.50 14.49 2.98
C GLY A 64 17.50 13.63 3.77
N ASP A 65 18.76 14.04 3.82
CA ASP A 65 19.81 13.41 4.63
C ASP A 65 19.51 13.48 6.13
N GLU A 66 18.99 14.61 6.60
CA GLU A 66 18.56 14.80 7.98
C GLU A 66 17.39 13.89 8.34
N VAL A 67 16.37 13.80 7.46
CA VAL A 67 15.21 12.90 7.65
C VAL A 67 15.68 11.45 7.77
N LEU A 68 16.52 10.99 6.83
CA LEU A 68 17.03 9.62 6.82
C LEU A 68 17.88 9.31 8.06
N ALA A 69 18.69 10.26 8.54
CA ALA A 69 19.46 10.11 9.77
C ALA A 69 18.54 9.92 10.99
N ARG A 70 17.50 10.76 11.12
CA ARG A 70 16.51 10.66 12.20
C ARG A 70 15.76 9.32 12.19
N VAL A 71 15.34 8.84 11.02
CA VAL A 71 14.64 7.54 10.90
C VAL A 71 15.55 6.39 11.35
N ARG A 72 16.80 6.34 10.87
CA ARG A 72 17.76 5.30 11.28
C ARG A 72 18.03 5.29 12.78
N ALA A 73 18.09 6.46 13.41
CA ALA A 73 18.28 6.56 14.85
C ALA A 73 17.09 6.01 15.67
N ARG A 74 15.87 6.00 15.10
CA ARG A 74 14.65 5.50 15.78
C ARG A 74 14.43 3.99 15.64
N ILE A 75 15.13 3.33 14.74
CA ILE A 75 14.99 1.88 14.45
C ILE A 75 16.10 1.06 15.15
N LYS A 76 16.96 1.71 15.95
CA LYS A 76 17.87 1.04 16.89
C LYS A 76 17.18 0.84 18.23
#